data_AF-A0A533VSK1-F1
#
_entry.id   AF-A0A533VSK1-F1
#
_cell.length_a   1.000
_cell.length_b   1.000
_cell.length_c   1.000
_cell.angle_alpha   90.00
_cell.angle_beta   90.00
_cell.angle_gamma   90.00
#
_symmetry.space_group_name_H-M   'P 1'
#
loop_
_entity.id
_entity.type
_entity.pdbx_description
1 polymer ?
#
loop_
_entity_poly.entity_id
_entity_poly.type
_entity_poly.pdbx_seq_one_letter_code
_entity_poly.pdbx_strand_id
1 'polypeptide(L)' 'MASDILDSFSKYLIDFESEDIAGSMKLRLELKRKGHNISYADALGYFLSRKMGIKFLTGDRAFADLSGVEYVE' A
#
# COMPACT_ATOMS: atom_id res chain seq x y z
N MET A 1 1.16 15.98 20.08
CA MET A 1 1.15 16.16 18.62
C MET A 1 1.19 14.84 17.87
N ALA A 2 2.26 14.05 17.94
CA ALA A 2 2.32 12.77 17.22
C ALA A 2 1.33 11.71 17.77
N SER A 3 1.20 11.60 19.09
CA SER A 3 0.20 10.73 19.74
C SER A 3 -1.22 11.12 19.34
N ASP A 4 -1.54 12.42 19.42
CA ASP A 4 -2.90 12.92 19.14
C ASP A 4 -3.30 12.66 17.68
N ILE A 5 -2.34 12.77 16.75
CA ILE A 5 -2.54 12.38 15.35
C ILE A 5 -2.79 10.88 15.24
N LEU A 6 -1.94 10.04 15.83
CA LEU A 6 -2.12 8.59 15.81
C LEU A 6 -3.49 8.18 16.37
N ASP A 7 -3.86 8.75 17.51
CA ASP A 7 -5.13 8.49 18.19
C ASP A 7 -6.32 8.83 17.28
N SER A 8 -6.23 9.92 16.50
CA SER A 8 -7.27 10.30 15.54
C SER A 8 -7.48 9.29 14.40
N PHE A 9 -6.45 8.51 14.05
CA PHE A 9 -6.48 7.47 13.02
C PHE A 9 -6.59 6.04 13.57
N SER A 10 -6.49 5.86 14.90
CA SER A 10 -6.45 4.55 15.57
C SER A 10 -7.55 3.58 15.12
N LYS A 11 -8.79 4.09 14.94
CA LYS A 11 -9.95 3.30 14.48
C LYS A 11 -9.87 2.82 13.02
N TYR A 12 -8.94 3.34 12.23
CA TYR A 12 -8.71 2.97 10.84
C TYR A 12 -7.41 2.18 10.67
N LEU A 13 -6.69 1.87 11.76
CA LEU A 13 -5.53 1.01 11.69
C LEU A 13 -5.98 -0.40 11.29
N ILE A 14 -5.25 -0.96 10.33
CA ILE A 14 -5.50 -2.28 9.79
C ILE A 14 -4.27 -3.11 10.13
N ASP A 15 -4.47 -4.16 10.92
CA ASP A 15 -3.47 -5.20 11.13
C ASP A 15 -3.41 -6.13 9.92
N PHE A 16 -2.27 -6.79 9.75
CA PHE A 16 -2.02 -7.71 8.65
C PHE A 16 -1.34 -8.98 9.15
N GLU A 17 -1.57 -10.06 8.42
CA GLU A 17 -1.07 -11.39 8.79
C GLU A 17 0.06 -11.84 7.84
N SER A 18 0.68 -12.98 8.16
CA SER A 18 1.78 -13.54 7.38
C SER A 18 1.41 -13.81 5.91
N GLU A 19 0.15 -14.13 5.64
CA GLU A 19 -0.42 -14.35 4.32
C GLU A 19 -0.45 -13.06 3.49
N ASP A 20 -0.65 -11.91 4.13
CA ASP A 20 -0.62 -10.60 3.48
C ASP A 20 0.82 -10.20 3.11
N ILE A 21 1.78 -10.57 3.96
CA ILE A 21 3.21 -10.43 3.65
C ILE A 21 3.58 -11.29 2.44
N ALA A 22 3.16 -12.56 2.41
CA ALA A 22 3.43 -13.44 1.27
C ALA A 22 2.77 -12.91 -0.03
N GLY A 23 1.51 -12.48 0.05
CA GLY A 23 0.76 -11.91 -1.06
C GLY A 23 1.37 -10.63 -1.62
N SER A 24 1.77 -9.71 -0.73
CA SER A 24 2.44 -8.46 -1.12
C SER A 24 3.82 -8.72 -1.74
N MET A 25 4.57 -9.71 -1.24
CA MET A 25 5.85 -10.08 -1.84
C MET A 25 5.69 -10.67 -3.25
N LYS A 26 4.67 -11.49 -3.47
CA LYS A 26 4.33 -11.98 -4.82
C LYS A 26 3.98 -10.82 -5.75
N LEU A 27 3.11 -9.92 -5.31
CA LEU A 27 2.73 -8.72 -6.06
C LEU A 27 3.95 -7.85 -6.40
N ARG A 28 4.86 -7.64 -5.44
CA ARG A 28 6.09 -6.85 -5.63
C ARG A 28 6.96 -7.43 -6.74
N LEU A 29 7.13 -8.75 -6.76
CA LEU A 29 7.90 -9.42 -7.81
C LEU A 29 7.23 -9.32 -9.19
N GLU A 30 5.90 -9.38 -9.24
CA GLU A 30 5.13 -9.19 -10.47
C GLU A 30 5.24 -7.75 -11.01
N LEU A 31 5.13 -6.75 -10.13
CA LEU A 31 5.30 -5.33 -10.45
C LEU A 31 6.72 -5.02 -10.91
N LYS A 32 7.74 -5.60 -10.26
CA LYS A 32 9.14 -5.46 -10.67
C LYS A 32 9.38 -5.94 -12.08
N ARG A 33 8.76 -7.06 -12.49
CA ARG A 33 8.84 -7.58 -13.87
C ARG A 33 8.20 -6.64 -14.91
N LYS A 34 7.27 -5.79 -14.47
CA LYS A 34 6.62 -4.77 -15.30
C LYS A 34 7.33 -3.41 -15.26
N GLY A 35 8.46 -3.30 -14.57
CA GLY A 35 9.24 -2.07 -14.47
C GLY A 35 8.96 -1.22 -13.22
N HIS A 36 8.03 -1.61 -12.36
CA HIS A 36 7.75 -0.89 -11.11
C HIS A 36 8.63 -1.47 -9.99
N ASN A 37 9.66 -0.73 -9.59
CA ASN A 37 10.55 -1.15 -8.51
C ASN A 37 10.18 -0.45 -7.19
N ILE A 38 9.22 -1.03 -6.46
CA ILE A 38 8.68 -0.46 -5.22
C ILE A 38 9.28 -1.13 -3.96
N SER A 39 9.22 -0.43 -2.83
CA SER A 39 9.69 -0.97 -1.56
C SER A 39 8.79 -2.10 -1.05
N TYR A 40 9.25 -2.81 -0.02
CA TYR A 40 8.42 -3.81 0.67
C TYR A 40 7.19 -3.16 1.33
N ALA A 41 7.38 -2.05 2.04
CA ALA A 41 6.30 -1.36 2.74
C ALA A 41 5.23 -0.86 1.76
N ASP A 42 5.64 -0.31 0.62
CA ASP A 42 4.68 0.17 -0.40
C ASP A 42 3.94 -1.01 -1.04
N ALA A 43 4.62 -2.13 -1.30
CA ALA A 43 3.96 -3.32 -1.82
C ALA A 43 2.93 -3.88 -0.83
N LEU A 44 3.23 -3.88 0.46
CA LEU A 44 2.30 -4.30 1.51
C LEU A 44 1.10 -3.35 1.60
N GLY A 45 1.33 -2.04 1.67
CA GLY A 45 0.26 -1.03 1.70
C GLY A 45 -0.64 -1.10 0.47
N TYR A 46 -0.05 -1.21 -0.71
CA TYR A 46 -0.81 -1.34 -1.96
C TYR A 46 -1.58 -2.67 -2.02
N PHE A 47 -0.96 -3.79 -1.61
CA PHE A 47 -1.65 -5.08 -1.53
C PHE A 47 -2.86 -5.04 -0.59
N LEU A 48 -2.68 -4.49 0.62
CA LEU A 48 -3.76 -4.36 1.61
C LEU A 48 -4.89 -3.46 1.12
N SER A 49 -4.57 -2.34 0.46
CA SER A 49 -5.60 -1.45 -0.11
C SER A 49 -6.50 -2.20 -1.11
N ARG A 50 -5.89 -3.02 -1.98
CA ARG A 50 -6.61 -3.85 -2.95
C ARG A 50 -7.42 -4.94 -2.27
N LYS A 51 -6.86 -5.61 -1.25
CA LYS A 51 -7.56 -6.64 -0.46
C LYS A 51 -8.81 -6.06 0.22
N MET A 52 -8.73 -4.82 0.69
CA MET A 52 -9.82 -4.13 1.39
C MET A 52 -10.79 -3.38 0.45
N GLY A 53 -10.50 -3.33 -0.85
CA GLY A 53 -11.32 -2.60 -1.83
C GLY A 53 -11.29 -1.08 -1.64
N ILE A 54 -10.22 -0.54 -1.07
CA ILE A 54 -10.01 0.90 -0.87
C ILE A 54 -8.93 1.43 -1.81
N LYS A 55 -8.91 2.75 -2.04
CA LYS A 55 -7.86 3.38 -2.84
C LYS A 55 -6.53 3.45 -2.08
N PHE A 56 -5.42 3.31 -2.80
CA PHE A 56 -4.08 3.55 -2.29
C PHE A 56 -3.66 5.00 -2.57
N LEU A 57 -3.66 5.85 -1.54
CA LEU A 57 -3.28 7.25 -1.67
C LEU A 57 -1.75 7.40 -1.60
N THR A 58 -1.14 8.00 -2.61
CA THR A 58 0.31 8.24 -2.63
C THR A 58 0.70 9.41 -3.52
N GLY A 59 1.84 10.04 -3.23
CA GLY A 59 2.49 10.99 -4.13
C GLY A 59 3.64 10.39 -4.94
N ASP A 60 3.85 9.07 -4.86
CA ASP A 60 4.87 8.38 -5.64
C ASP A 60 4.38 8.05 -7.06
N ARG A 61 5.05 8.64 -8.05
CA ARG A 61 4.74 8.45 -9.48
C ARG A 61 4.93 7.01 -9.94
N ALA A 62 5.68 6.18 -9.21
CA ALA A 62 5.82 4.76 -9.52
C ALA A 62 4.49 3.98 -9.48
N PHE A 63 3.45 4.58 -8.87
CA PHE A 63 2.11 4.02 -8.71
C PHE A 63 1.04 4.69 -9.58
N ALA A 64 1.36 5.79 -10.28
CA ALA A 64 0.36 6.67 -10.89
C ALA A 64 -0.53 6.00 -11.96
N ASP A 65 -0.04 4.93 -12.58
CA ASP A 65 -0.73 4.12 -13.59
C ASP A 65 -1.31 2.81 -13.05
N LEU A 66 -1.15 2.54 -11.75
CA LEU A 66 -1.64 1.32 -11.12
C LEU A 66 -3.11 1.44 -10.71
N SER A 67 -3.88 0.38 -10.95
CA SER A 67 -5.32 0.36 -10.65
C SER A 67 -5.61 0.52 -9.16
N GLY A 68 -6.61 1.33 -8.83
CA GLY A 68 -7.00 1.59 -7.44
C GLY A 68 -6.08 2.56 -6.70
N VAL A 69 -5.15 3.23 -7.39
CA VAL A 69 -4.32 4.29 -6.81
C VAL A 69 -5.02 5.64 -6.91
N GLU A 70 -4.93 6.44 -5.86
CA GLU A 70 -5.22 7.87 -5.87
C GLU A 70 -3.87 8.59 -5.80
N TYR A 71 -3.50 9.28 -6.87
CA TYR A 71 -2.25 10.04 -6.93
C TYR A 71 -2.50 11.49 -6.49
N VAL A 72 -1.67 12.01 -5.59
CA VAL A 72 -1.69 13.41 -5.16
C VAL A 72 -0.32 14.05 -5.32
N GLU A 73 -0.28 15.29 -5.80
CA GLU A 73 0.94 16.09 -6.00
C GLU A 73 1.17 17.07 -4.83
#